data_AF-A0AAV5EKP2-F1
#
_entry.id   AF-A0AAV5EKP2-F1
#
_cell.length_a   1.000
_cell.length_b   1.000
_cell.length_c   1.000
_cell.angle_alpha   90.00
_cell.angle_beta   90.00
_cell.angle_gamma   90.00
#
_symmetry.space_group_name_H-M   'P 1'
#
loop_
_entity.id
_entity.type
_entity.pdbx_description
1 polymer ?
#
loop_
_entity_poly.entity_id
_entity_poly.type
_entity_poly.pdbx_seq_one_letter_code
_entity_poly.pdbx_strand_id
1 'polypeptide(L)'
;MASPGFTDVFAALVAVVNTKFPEIGRLLLVRVVLQLKRAYKRNDKPQLLAATKFIAHLVNQVVAHELVALELLTVLLENPTDDSVEVAVGFVKECGAMLQDLSPQGLHAIFERFRGILHEGEIDKRVQFLIEGLFAIRKAKFQGFPAIRPELDLVEQEDQFTHEISLEDDVDFEEAGHKLMKIKLEPGQEELSEHLGIRLLNERLNDPTMQGSFESIFPKDHPKNTRFSINFFTSIGLGGITESLREYLKNMPRLIMQQQKPASSESESSGSESGSESSSGSSSESESELESSSDESDRRRSKRRKRT
;
A
#
# COMPACT_ATOMS: atom_id res chain seq x y z
N MET A 1 5.01 -0.03 6.27
CA MET A 1 4.52 -0.73 5.05
C MET A 1 5.70 -1.45 4.42
N ALA A 2 5.50 -2.66 3.86
CA ALA A 2 6.61 -3.54 3.49
C ALA A 2 7.45 -3.08 2.28
N SER A 3 6.96 -2.12 1.48
CA SER A 3 7.76 -1.54 0.38
C SER A 3 7.37 -0.09 0.04
N PRO A 4 8.06 0.92 0.61
CA PRO A 4 7.81 2.35 0.34
C PRO A 4 8.19 2.81 -1.09
N GLY A 5 8.89 1.97 -1.85
CA GLY A 5 9.31 2.27 -3.22
C GLY A 5 8.21 2.12 -4.27
N PHE A 6 7.12 1.42 -3.93
CA PHE A 6 5.99 1.14 -4.83
C PHE A 6 4.69 1.81 -4.34
N THR A 7 4.77 2.80 -3.45
CA THR A 7 3.58 3.40 -2.82
C THR A 7 2.65 4.08 -3.83
N ASP A 8 3.22 4.72 -4.83
CA ASP A 8 2.55 5.28 -6.01
C ASP A 8 1.82 4.22 -6.85
N VAL A 9 2.46 3.07 -7.08
CA VAL A 9 1.86 1.93 -7.78
C VAL A 9 0.69 1.35 -6.98
N PHE A 10 0.84 1.20 -5.67
CA PHE A 10 -0.26 0.76 -4.81
C PHE A 10 -1.42 1.76 -4.80
N ALA A 11 -1.14 3.06 -4.78
CA ALA A 11 -2.19 4.08 -4.86
C ALA A 11 -2.94 4.03 -6.19
N ALA A 12 -2.24 3.80 -7.31
CA ALA A 12 -2.87 3.62 -8.62
C ALA A 12 -3.82 2.39 -8.64
N LEU A 13 -3.38 1.27 -8.08
CA LEU A 13 -4.24 0.09 -7.90
C LEU A 13 -5.47 0.40 -7.04
N VAL A 14 -5.28 1.13 -5.94
CA VAL A 14 -6.39 1.54 -5.07
C VAL A 14 -7.37 2.42 -5.85
N ALA A 15 -6.89 3.35 -6.67
CA ALA A 15 -7.74 4.19 -7.50
C ALA A 15 -8.62 3.37 -8.44
N VAL A 16 -8.04 2.38 -9.14
CA VAL A 16 -8.79 1.47 -10.02
C VAL A 16 -9.85 0.70 -9.25
N VAL A 17 -9.48 0.08 -8.11
CA VAL A 17 -10.43 -0.67 -7.26
C VAL A 17 -11.55 0.24 -6.75
N ASN A 18 -11.20 1.47 -6.38
CA ASN A 18 -12.12 2.46 -5.82
C ASN A 18 -13.19 2.93 -6.82
N THR A 19 -12.95 2.83 -8.14
CA THR A 19 -14.00 3.07 -9.16
C THR A 19 -15.14 2.04 -9.12
N LYS A 20 -14.87 0.83 -8.61
CA LYS A 20 -15.83 -0.28 -8.57
C LYS A 20 -16.35 -0.55 -7.16
N PHE A 21 -15.50 -0.34 -6.16
CA PHE A 21 -15.79 -0.60 -4.76
C PHE A 21 -15.33 0.60 -3.91
N PRO A 22 -16.05 1.73 -3.94
CA PRO A 22 -15.68 2.92 -3.17
C PRO A 22 -15.54 2.66 -1.68
N GLU A 23 -16.30 1.70 -1.14
CA GLU A 23 -16.22 1.29 0.26
C GLU A 23 -14.83 0.78 0.61
N ILE A 24 -14.19 0.00 -0.27
CA ILE A 24 -12.83 -0.53 -0.05
C ILE A 24 -11.82 0.63 0.00
N GLY A 25 -11.94 1.59 -0.91
CA GLY A 25 -11.09 2.79 -0.92
C GLY A 25 -11.24 3.60 0.37
N ARG A 26 -12.48 3.82 0.82
CA ARG A 26 -12.78 4.53 2.07
C ARG A 26 -12.14 3.85 3.28
N LEU A 27 -12.29 2.53 3.39
CA LEU A 27 -11.74 1.75 4.50
C LEU A 27 -10.23 1.77 4.55
N LEU A 28 -9.61 1.64 3.38
CA LEU A 28 -8.18 1.71 3.27
C LEU A 28 -7.70 3.08 3.72
N LEU A 29 -8.33 4.16 3.27
CA LEU A 29 -8.00 5.52 3.70
C LEU A 29 -8.17 5.69 5.21
N VAL A 30 -9.30 5.25 5.79
CA VAL A 30 -9.55 5.21 7.24
C VAL A 30 -8.40 4.48 7.98
N ARG A 31 -8.02 3.30 7.50
CA ARG A 31 -6.97 2.48 8.12
C ARG A 31 -5.61 3.19 8.08
N VAL A 32 -5.28 3.84 6.97
CA VAL A 32 -4.03 4.59 6.81
C VAL A 32 -4.01 5.82 7.70
N VAL A 33 -5.12 6.56 7.81
CA VAL A 33 -5.27 7.69 8.73
C VAL A 33 -5.12 7.23 10.19
N LEU A 34 -5.69 6.08 10.57
CA LEU A 34 -5.50 5.52 11.91
C LEU A 34 -4.05 5.11 12.18
N GLN A 35 -3.37 4.54 11.18
CA GLN A 35 -1.95 4.21 11.29
C GLN A 35 -1.10 5.48 11.44
N LEU A 36 -1.43 6.54 10.70
CA LEU A 36 -0.80 7.85 10.80
C LEU A 36 -0.96 8.43 12.21
N LYS A 37 -2.19 8.51 12.73
CA LYS A 37 -2.47 9.01 14.09
C LYS A 37 -1.69 8.24 15.15
N ARG A 38 -1.66 6.90 15.05
CA ARG A 38 -0.90 6.04 15.98
C ARG A 38 0.60 6.27 15.88
N ALA A 39 1.14 6.39 14.67
CA ALA A 39 2.56 6.63 14.45
C ALA A 39 2.99 7.99 14.98
N TYR A 40 2.19 9.04 14.72
CA TYR A 40 2.40 10.40 15.23
C TYR A 40 2.41 10.41 16.77
N LYS A 41 1.38 9.84 17.41
CA LYS A 41 1.28 9.76 18.88
C LYS A 41 2.43 8.98 19.53
N ARG A 42 3.00 8.00 18.82
CA ARG A 42 4.11 7.16 19.31
C ARG A 42 5.49 7.71 18.95
N ASN A 43 5.58 8.82 18.21
CA ASN A 43 6.82 9.31 17.60
C ASN A 43 7.54 8.23 16.77
N ASP A 44 6.80 7.37 16.09
CA ASP A 44 7.34 6.35 15.18
C ASP A 44 7.56 6.96 13.80
N LYS A 45 8.71 7.62 13.61
CA LYS A 45 9.07 8.32 12.36
C LYS A 45 9.05 7.40 11.12
N PRO A 46 9.62 6.18 11.12
CA PRO A 46 9.53 5.28 9.97
C PRO A 46 8.09 4.94 9.57
N GLN A 47 7.22 4.68 10.54
CA GLN A 47 5.82 4.38 10.25
C GLN A 47 5.05 5.63 9.81
N LEU A 48 5.35 6.79 10.40
CA LEU A 48 4.78 8.07 10.01
C LEU A 48 5.12 8.40 8.56
N LEU A 49 6.40 8.31 8.17
CA LEU A 49 6.86 8.53 6.79
C LEU A 49 6.16 7.62 5.78
N ALA A 50 5.97 6.34 6.12
CA ALA A 50 5.28 5.41 5.24
C ALA A 50 3.79 5.76 5.08
N ALA A 51 3.12 6.14 6.17
CA ALA A 51 1.71 6.51 6.16
C ALA A 51 1.47 7.84 5.43
N THR A 52 2.28 8.87 5.71
CA THR A 52 2.19 10.16 5.00
C THR A 52 2.45 9.98 3.52
N LYS A 53 3.50 9.23 3.12
CA LYS A 53 3.75 8.95 1.70
C LYS A 53 2.57 8.28 1.02
N PHE A 54 1.90 7.34 1.68
CA PHE A 54 0.74 6.68 1.08
C PHE A 54 -0.46 7.61 0.93
N ILE A 55 -0.74 8.44 1.96
CA ILE A 55 -1.77 9.49 1.86
C ILE A 55 -1.46 10.44 0.70
N ALA A 56 -0.20 10.85 0.52
CA ALA A 56 0.20 11.74 -0.57
C ALA A 56 -0.19 11.17 -1.94
N HIS A 57 0.10 9.88 -2.18
CA HIS A 57 -0.25 9.24 -3.44
C HIS A 57 -1.75 8.94 -3.57
N LEU A 58 -2.49 8.72 -2.47
CA LEU A 58 -3.96 8.61 -2.53
C LEU A 58 -4.63 9.95 -2.87
N VAL A 59 -4.07 11.07 -2.41
CA VAL A 59 -4.49 12.42 -2.82
C VAL A 59 -4.13 12.67 -4.28
N ASN A 60 -2.91 12.30 -4.70
CA ASN A 60 -2.52 12.43 -6.11
C ASN A 60 -3.42 11.60 -7.04
N GLN A 61 -3.89 10.44 -6.60
CA GLN A 61 -4.82 9.60 -7.37
C GLN A 61 -6.30 9.98 -7.17
N VAL A 62 -6.57 11.09 -6.47
CA VAL A 62 -7.93 11.63 -6.24
C VAL A 62 -8.86 10.66 -5.48
N VAL A 63 -8.28 9.66 -4.80
CA VAL A 63 -9.01 8.74 -3.91
C VAL A 63 -9.34 9.44 -2.59
N ALA A 64 -8.42 10.27 -2.09
CA ALA A 64 -8.59 11.06 -0.89
C ALA A 64 -8.73 12.54 -1.25
N HIS A 65 -9.69 13.24 -0.64
CA HIS A 65 -9.83 14.68 -0.82
C HIS A 65 -8.58 15.39 -0.26
N GLU A 66 -8.06 16.39 -0.98
CA GLU A 66 -6.84 17.11 -0.63
C GLU A 66 -6.87 17.84 0.72
N LEU A 67 -8.05 18.03 1.32
CA LEU A 67 -8.19 18.58 2.66
C LEU A 67 -7.42 17.76 3.71
N VAL A 68 -7.41 16.42 3.59
CA VAL A 68 -6.65 15.56 4.51
C VAL A 68 -5.15 15.84 4.47
N ALA A 69 -4.62 16.24 3.31
CA ALA A 69 -3.21 16.61 3.16
C ALA A 69 -2.91 17.97 3.80
N LEU A 70 -3.82 18.94 3.69
CA LEU A 70 -3.68 20.25 4.32
C LEU A 70 -3.80 20.16 5.85
N GLU A 71 -4.74 19.37 6.36
CA GLU A 71 -4.86 19.08 7.79
C GLU A 71 -3.60 18.41 8.33
N LEU A 72 -3.08 17.40 7.63
CA LEU A 72 -1.85 16.71 8.00
C LEU A 72 -0.66 17.68 8.09
N LEU A 73 -0.50 18.53 7.09
CA LEU A 73 0.56 19.53 7.07
C LEU A 73 0.41 20.55 8.20
N THR A 74 -0.83 20.92 8.53
CA THR A 74 -1.12 21.80 9.66
C THR A 74 -0.70 21.14 10.98
N VAL A 75 -1.06 19.87 11.20
CA VAL A 75 -0.67 19.11 12.40
C VAL A 75 0.85 18.96 12.51
N LEU A 76 1.54 18.64 11.40
CA LEU A 76 3.00 18.47 11.40
C LEU A 76 3.76 19.79 11.64
N LEU A 77 3.17 20.94 11.27
CA LEU A 77 3.83 22.25 11.35
C LEU A 77 3.31 23.14 12.48
N GLU A 78 2.36 22.67 13.29
CA GLU A 78 1.83 23.41 14.43
C GLU A 78 2.94 23.64 15.46
N ASN A 79 3.58 22.56 15.91
CA ASN A 79 4.71 22.56 16.84
C ASN A 79 5.94 21.95 16.15
N PRO A 80 6.69 22.75 15.36
CA PRO A 80 7.72 22.24 14.48
C PRO A 80 8.93 21.68 15.25
N THR A 81 9.22 20.41 15.04
CA THR A 81 10.46 19.72 15.39
C THR A 81 11.22 19.33 14.12
N ASP A 82 12.53 19.11 14.21
CA ASP A 82 13.35 18.70 13.06
C ASP A 82 12.76 17.49 12.31
N ASP A 83 12.23 16.51 13.03
CA ASP A 83 11.59 15.32 12.46
C ASP A 83 10.26 15.63 11.80
N SER A 84 9.38 16.39 12.45
CA SER A 84 8.07 16.76 11.88
C SER A 84 8.21 17.60 10.62
N VAL A 85 9.18 18.51 10.58
CA VAL A 85 9.46 19.37 9.42
C VAL A 85 10.06 18.54 8.29
N GLU A 86 10.96 17.60 8.58
CA GLU A 86 11.48 16.67 7.57
C GLU A 86 10.35 15.83 6.94
N VAL A 87 9.44 15.30 7.76
CA VAL A 87 8.26 14.54 7.29
C VAL A 87 7.37 15.43 6.43
N ALA A 88 7.09 16.66 6.88
CA ALA A 88 6.26 17.62 6.14
C ALA A 88 6.89 18.00 4.79
N VAL A 89 8.19 18.30 4.76
CA VAL A 89 8.91 18.59 3.51
C VAL A 89 8.85 17.40 2.56
N GLY A 90 9.07 16.18 3.06
CA GLY A 90 8.92 14.96 2.27
C GLY A 90 7.51 14.80 1.70
N PHE A 91 6.49 15.02 2.53
CA PHE A 91 5.09 14.91 2.12
C PHE A 91 4.71 15.94 1.03
N VAL A 92 5.11 17.21 1.17
CA VAL A 92 4.85 18.24 0.13
C VAL A 92 5.60 17.92 -1.16
N LYS A 93 6.77 17.28 -1.12
CA LYS A 93 7.44 16.84 -2.36
C LYS A 93 6.62 15.79 -3.12
N GLU A 94 5.90 14.93 -2.43
CA GLU A 94 5.12 13.85 -3.05
C GLU A 94 3.77 14.35 -3.59
N CYS A 95 3.04 15.22 -2.87
CA CYS A 95 1.70 15.67 -3.28
C CYS A 95 1.57 17.16 -3.61
N GLY A 96 2.65 17.94 -3.52
CA GLY A 96 2.61 19.39 -3.69
C GLY A 96 2.19 19.85 -5.09
N ALA A 97 2.47 19.06 -6.13
CA ALA A 97 1.96 19.30 -7.47
C ALA A 97 0.42 19.23 -7.50
N MET A 98 -0.17 18.19 -6.91
CA MET A 98 -1.63 18.06 -6.84
C MET A 98 -2.27 19.17 -6.00
N LEU A 99 -1.67 19.51 -4.85
CA LEU A 99 -2.13 20.63 -4.02
C LEU A 99 -2.02 21.98 -4.74
N GLN A 100 -1.03 22.15 -5.62
CA GLN A 100 -0.89 23.37 -6.40
C GLN A 100 -2.05 23.56 -7.37
N ASP A 101 -2.56 22.46 -7.93
CA ASP A 101 -3.64 22.48 -8.92
C ASP A 101 -5.03 22.56 -8.24
N LEU A 102 -5.25 21.78 -7.19
CA LEU A 102 -6.55 21.70 -6.50
C LEU A 102 -6.77 22.82 -5.47
N SER A 103 -5.75 23.13 -4.66
CA SER A 103 -5.87 24.03 -3.51
C SER A 103 -4.68 25.02 -3.39
N PRO A 104 -4.44 25.88 -4.41
CA PRO A 104 -3.27 26.77 -4.46
C PRO A 104 -3.16 27.71 -3.26
N GLN A 105 -4.30 28.15 -2.69
CA GLN A 105 -4.34 28.98 -1.50
C GLN A 105 -3.94 28.20 -0.24
N GLY A 106 -4.42 26.96 -0.09
CA GLY A 106 -4.04 26.06 1.00
C GLY A 106 -2.54 25.76 0.95
N LEU A 107 -2.03 25.39 -0.22
CA LEU A 107 -0.59 25.18 -0.42
C LEU A 107 0.21 26.45 -0.11
N HIS A 108 -0.29 27.63 -0.52
CA HIS A 108 0.38 28.89 -0.22
C HIS A 108 0.50 29.13 1.29
N ALA A 109 -0.56 28.90 2.07
CA ALA A 109 -0.53 29.01 3.52
C ALA A 109 0.52 28.07 4.16
N ILE A 110 0.63 26.82 3.68
CA ILE A 110 1.66 25.89 4.15
C ILE A 110 3.09 26.44 3.92
N PHE A 111 3.34 27.03 2.76
CA PHE A 111 4.65 27.64 2.48
C PHE A 111 4.92 28.90 3.29
N GLU A 112 3.89 29.68 3.63
CA GLU A 112 4.06 30.78 4.59
C GLU A 112 4.43 30.25 5.97
N ARG A 113 3.84 29.12 6.42
CA ARG A 113 4.23 28.46 7.67
C ARG A 113 5.68 28.01 7.65
N PHE A 114 6.15 27.36 6.57
CA PHE A 114 7.57 27.02 6.41
C PHE A 114 8.50 28.23 6.45
N ARG A 115 8.09 29.38 5.88
CA ARG A 115 8.88 30.63 5.98
C ARG A 115 8.95 31.14 7.42
N GLY A 116 7.84 31.06 8.16
CA GLY A 116 7.81 31.38 9.58
C GLY A 116 8.83 30.57 10.37
N ILE A 117 8.86 29.26 10.16
CA ILE A 117 9.80 28.33 10.82
C ILE A 117 11.27 28.69 10.52
N LEU A 118 11.59 29.07 9.27
CA LEU A 118 12.94 29.54 8.92
C LEU A 118 13.34 30.83 9.65
N HIS A 119 12.39 31.74 9.88
CA HIS A 119 12.66 33.00 10.57
C HIS A 119 12.73 32.85 12.10
N GLU A 120 11.98 31.92 12.69
CA GLU A 120 12.02 31.60 14.11
C GLU A 120 13.41 31.08 14.52
N GLY A 121 14.07 30.31 13.64
CA GLY A 121 15.47 29.90 13.83
C GLY A 121 15.69 28.80 14.87
N GLU A 122 14.62 28.12 15.30
CA GLU A 122 14.66 27.06 16.32
C GLU A 122 15.03 25.67 15.77
N ILE A 123 15.04 25.50 14.44
CA ILE A 123 15.36 24.25 13.75
C ILE A 123 16.83 24.13 13.33
N ASP A 124 17.31 22.91 13.19
CA ASP A 124 18.69 22.66 12.78
C ASP A 124 19.00 23.14 11.35
N LYS A 125 20.29 23.33 11.04
CA LYS A 125 20.73 23.78 9.70
C LYS A 125 20.31 22.83 8.58
N ARG A 126 20.23 21.52 8.85
CA ARG A 126 19.88 20.51 7.85
C ARG A 126 18.43 20.69 7.41
N VAL A 127 17.53 20.90 8.36
CA VAL A 127 16.10 21.14 8.14
C VAL A 127 15.89 22.48 7.45
N GLN A 128 16.68 23.51 7.77
CA GLN A 128 16.68 24.76 7.01
C GLN A 128 16.98 24.52 5.51
N PHE A 129 18.03 23.76 5.20
CA PHE A 129 18.33 23.38 3.81
C PHE A 129 17.21 22.56 3.15
N LEU A 130 16.51 21.69 3.90
CA LEU A 130 15.36 20.95 3.37
C LEU A 130 14.21 21.88 2.97
N ILE A 131 13.90 22.88 3.80
CA ILE A 131 12.87 23.88 3.50
C ILE A 131 13.30 24.72 2.30
N GLU A 132 14.52 25.24 2.25
CA GLU A 132 15.03 26.00 1.11
C GLU A 132 14.96 25.20 -0.20
N GLY A 133 15.33 23.92 -0.16
CA GLY A 133 15.18 23.00 -1.28
C GLY A 133 13.71 22.84 -1.72
N LEU A 134 12.77 22.80 -0.77
CA LEU A 134 11.34 22.77 -1.07
C LEU A 134 10.84 24.06 -1.76
N PHE A 135 11.33 25.23 -1.34
CA PHE A 135 11.03 26.49 -2.03
C PHE A 135 11.53 26.50 -3.48
N ALA A 136 12.71 25.92 -3.74
CA ALA A 136 13.23 25.76 -5.10
C ALA A 136 12.31 24.85 -5.95
N ILE A 137 11.84 23.73 -5.40
CA ILE A 137 10.88 22.82 -6.06
C ILE A 137 9.58 23.55 -6.38
N ARG A 138 9.02 24.33 -5.44
CA ARG A 138 7.80 25.14 -5.69
C ARG A 138 8.02 26.16 -6.80
N LYS A 139 9.15 26.85 -6.81
CA LYS A 139 9.50 27.84 -7.85
C LYS A 139 9.59 27.18 -9.23
N ALA A 140 10.08 25.95 -9.27
CA ALA A 140 10.09 25.11 -10.47
C ALA A 140 8.74 24.44 -10.77
N LYS A 141 7.65 24.82 -10.09
CA LYS A 141 6.30 24.24 -10.24
C LYS A 141 6.31 22.70 -10.14
N PHE A 142 7.05 22.17 -9.16
CA PHE A 142 7.19 20.74 -8.92
C PHE A 142 7.69 19.92 -10.12
N GLN A 143 8.48 20.55 -11.00
CA GLN A 143 9.15 19.83 -12.08
C GLN A 143 10.05 18.71 -11.50
N GLY A 144 9.85 17.47 -11.97
CA GLY A 144 10.51 16.27 -11.43
C GLY A 144 9.74 15.57 -10.31
N PHE A 145 8.65 16.16 -9.83
CA PHE A 145 7.73 15.62 -8.83
C PHE A 145 6.28 15.69 -9.35
N PRO A 146 5.96 15.02 -10.47
CA PRO A 146 4.59 15.04 -11.00
C PRO A 146 3.63 14.38 -10.00
N ALA A 147 2.39 14.88 -9.92
CA ALA A 147 1.37 14.31 -9.04
C ALA A 147 1.13 12.82 -9.36
N ILE A 148 0.82 12.53 -10.62
CA ILE A 148 0.64 11.17 -11.14
C ILE A 148 1.65 10.98 -12.27
N ARG A 149 2.34 9.84 -12.31
CA ARG A 149 3.15 9.48 -13.47
C ARG A 149 2.23 9.05 -14.61
N PRO A 150 2.53 9.36 -15.88
CA PRO A 150 1.65 9.03 -17.00
C PRO A 150 1.25 7.54 -17.06
N GLU A 151 2.16 6.63 -16.70
CA GLU A 151 1.90 5.19 -16.66
C GLU A 151 0.96 4.72 -15.52
N LEU A 152 0.69 5.59 -14.54
CA LEU A 152 -0.16 5.32 -13.38
C LEU A 152 -1.49 6.09 -13.41
N ASP A 153 -1.74 6.87 -14.46
CA ASP A 153 -2.99 7.58 -14.69
C ASP A 153 -3.99 6.63 -15.38
N LEU A 154 -4.57 5.73 -14.57
CA LEU A 154 -5.35 4.58 -15.05
C LEU A 154 -6.87 4.79 -14.99
N VAL A 155 -7.32 5.89 -14.39
CA VAL A 155 -8.73 6.13 -14.09
C VAL A 155 -9.16 7.47 -14.64
N GLU A 156 -10.12 7.44 -15.56
CA GLU A 156 -10.70 8.65 -16.15
C GLU A 156 -11.41 9.49 -15.08
N GLN A 157 -11.37 10.81 -15.24
CA GLN A 157 -11.86 11.75 -14.23
C GLN A 157 -13.35 11.55 -13.87
N GLU A 158 -14.16 11.09 -14.81
CA GLU A 158 -15.60 10.82 -14.60
C GLU A 158 -15.88 9.55 -13.77
N ASP A 159 -14.92 8.63 -13.72
CA ASP A 159 -15.00 7.38 -12.95
C ASP A 159 -14.35 7.50 -11.55
N GLN A 160 -13.73 8.65 -11.24
CA GLN A 160 -13.08 8.88 -9.96
C GLN A 160 -14.11 9.06 -8.83
N PHE A 161 -13.78 8.47 -7.67
CA PHE A 161 -14.56 8.63 -6.45
C PHE A 161 -13.66 9.13 -5.33
N THR A 162 -13.96 10.30 -4.77
CA THR A 162 -13.13 10.93 -3.75
C THR A 162 -13.76 10.80 -2.36
N HIS A 163 -12.96 10.37 -1.39
CA HIS A 163 -13.38 10.24 0.00
C HIS A 163 -12.94 11.46 0.81
N GLU A 164 -13.90 12.08 1.49
CA GLU A 164 -13.65 13.09 2.52
C GLU A 164 -13.48 12.40 3.88
N ILE A 165 -12.32 12.61 4.50
CA ILE A 165 -11.98 12.14 5.85
C ILE A 165 -11.19 13.24 6.54
N SER A 166 -11.58 13.61 7.76
CA SER A 166 -10.81 14.52 8.58
C SER A 166 -9.87 13.78 9.53
N LEU A 167 -8.72 14.38 9.81
CA LEU A 167 -7.81 13.95 10.88
C LEU A 167 -8.37 14.24 12.27
N GLU A 168 -9.38 15.08 12.43
CA GLU A 168 -9.98 15.36 13.73
C GLU A 168 -11.05 14.33 14.11
N ASP A 169 -11.65 13.66 13.12
CA ASP A 169 -12.72 12.69 13.35
C ASP A 169 -12.26 11.58 14.33
N ASP A 170 -13.13 11.25 15.28
CA ASP A 170 -13.01 10.05 16.12
C ASP A 170 -13.29 8.81 15.26
N VAL A 171 -12.34 8.51 14.37
CA VAL A 171 -12.43 7.37 13.48
C VAL A 171 -12.08 6.13 14.31
N ASP A 172 -13.06 5.52 14.97
CA ASP A 172 -12.83 4.26 15.67
C ASP A 172 -12.78 3.10 14.66
N PHE A 173 -11.79 2.22 14.82
CA PHE A 173 -11.64 1.04 13.96
C PHE A 173 -12.81 0.07 14.16
N GLU A 174 -13.35 0.02 15.39
CA GLU A 174 -14.54 -0.76 15.70
C GLU A 174 -15.78 -0.18 15.01
N GLU A 175 -15.94 1.13 14.96
CA GLU A 175 -17.07 1.77 14.27
C GLU A 175 -16.97 1.61 12.75
N ALA A 176 -15.77 1.75 12.17
CA ALA A 176 -15.54 1.48 10.75
C ALA A 176 -15.80 0.00 10.40
N GLY A 177 -15.37 -0.94 11.26
CA GLY A 177 -15.66 -2.36 11.15
C GLY A 177 -17.15 -2.69 11.29
N HIS A 178 -17.85 -2.08 12.24
CA HIS A 178 -19.29 -2.26 12.44
C HIS A 178 -20.13 -1.63 11.32
N LYS A 179 -19.70 -0.50 10.75
CA LYS A 179 -20.32 0.09 9.56
C LYS A 179 -20.19 -0.84 8.36
N LEU A 180 -19.04 -1.51 8.19
CA LEU A 180 -18.88 -2.55 7.16
C LEU A 180 -19.81 -3.74 7.34
N MET A 181 -19.89 -4.27 8.56
CA MET A 181 -20.76 -5.41 8.84
C MET A 181 -22.25 -5.08 8.70
N LYS A 182 -22.62 -3.80 8.67
CA LYS A 182 -24.00 -3.32 8.48
C LYS A 182 -24.33 -2.90 7.05
N ILE A 183 -23.36 -2.83 6.15
CA ILE A 183 -23.63 -2.66 4.72
C ILE A 183 -24.24 -3.98 4.24
N LYS A 184 -25.56 -4.00 4.17
CA LYS A 184 -26.27 -5.05 3.44
C LYS A 184 -26.01 -4.79 1.96
N LEU A 185 -25.24 -5.66 1.34
CA LEU A 185 -25.27 -5.82 -0.10
C LEU A 185 -26.73 -6.15 -0.47
N GLU A 186 -27.27 -5.48 -1.49
CA GLU A 186 -28.61 -5.80 -1.99
C GLU A 186 -28.64 -7.29 -2.41
N PRO A 187 -29.70 -8.06 -2.09
CA PRO A 187 -29.75 -9.48 -2.39
C PRO A 187 -29.53 -9.73 -3.90
N GLY A 188 -28.45 -10.42 -4.25
CA GLY A 188 -28.03 -10.68 -5.64
C GLY A 188 -26.72 -10.01 -6.09
N GLN A 189 -26.15 -9.09 -5.31
CA GLN A 189 -24.82 -8.52 -5.56
C GLN A 189 -23.67 -9.35 -4.97
N GLU A 190 -23.95 -10.31 -4.09
CA GLU A 190 -22.92 -11.06 -3.34
C GLU A 190 -22.11 -12.01 -4.22
N GLU A 191 -22.74 -12.77 -5.13
CA GLU A 191 -22.01 -13.69 -6.02
C GLU A 191 -21.49 -13.01 -7.31
N LEU A 192 -22.19 -11.96 -7.77
CA LEU A 192 -21.80 -11.22 -8.98
C LEU A 192 -20.70 -10.19 -8.71
N SER A 193 -20.66 -9.52 -7.56
CA SER A 193 -19.64 -8.48 -7.33
C SER A 193 -18.22 -9.06 -7.17
N GLU A 194 -18.08 -10.22 -6.52
CA GLU A 194 -16.81 -10.92 -6.38
C GLU A 194 -16.32 -11.49 -7.72
N HIS A 195 -17.19 -12.18 -8.47
CA HIS A 195 -16.79 -12.83 -9.72
C HIS A 195 -16.73 -11.89 -10.92
N LEU A 196 -17.65 -10.93 -11.04
CA LEU A 196 -17.70 -9.99 -12.16
C LEU A 196 -16.63 -8.90 -12.00
N GLY A 197 -16.39 -8.43 -10.77
CA GLY A 197 -15.35 -7.44 -10.47
C GLY A 197 -13.95 -7.97 -10.76
N ILE A 198 -13.63 -9.18 -10.29
CA ILE A 198 -12.34 -9.84 -10.55
C ILE A 198 -12.16 -10.16 -12.04
N ARG A 199 -13.23 -10.59 -12.74
CA ARG A 199 -13.17 -10.87 -14.19
C ARG A 199 -12.93 -9.62 -15.02
N LEU A 200 -13.66 -8.54 -14.77
CA LEU A 200 -13.50 -7.27 -15.50
C LEU A 200 -12.11 -6.65 -15.23
N LEU A 201 -11.63 -6.75 -13.98
CA LEU A 201 -10.29 -6.32 -13.60
C LEU A 201 -9.23 -7.17 -14.32
N ASN A 202 -9.41 -8.50 -14.39
CA ASN A 202 -8.50 -9.40 -15.09
C ASN A 202 -8.50 -9.17 -16.62
N GLU A 203 -9.65 -8.85 -17.22
CA GLU A 203 -9.72 -8.46 -18.64
C GLU A 203 -8.95 -7.16 -18.92
N ARG A 204 -9.10 -6.15 -18.07
CA ARG A 204 -8.36 -4.87 -18.19
C ARG A 204 -6.86 -5.01 -17.89
N LEU A 205 -6.49 -5.86 -16.93
CA LEU A 205 -5.09 -6.17 -16.60
C LEU A 205 -4.38 -6.98 -17.69
N ASN A 206 -5.13 -7.75 -18.50
CA ASN A 206 -4.59 -8.51 -19.62
C ASN A 206 -4.59 -7.75 -20.96
N ASP A 207 -5.05 -6.50 -21.00
CA ASP A 207 -5.04 -5.67 -22.20
C ASP A 207 -3.60 -5.53 -22.75
N PRO A 208 -3.33 -5.95 -24.00
CA PRO A 208 -1.99 -5.92 -24.60
C PRO A 208 -1.31 -4.55 -24.58
N THR A 209 -2.09 -3.47 -24.54
CA THR A 209 -1.57 -2.09 -24.52
C THR A 209 -1.00 -1.68 -23.16
N MET A 210 -1.47 -2.29 -22.07
CA MET A 210 -1.17 -1.91 -20.69
C MET A 210 -0.20 -2.87 -19.98
N GLN A 211 0.13 -4.02 -20.60
CA GLN A 211 0.96 -5.06 -19.98
C GLN A 211 2.34 -4.59 -19.52
N GLY A 212 2.95 -3.61 -20.22
CA GLY A 212 4.26 -3.06 -19.83
C GLY A 212 4.23 -2.33 -18.49
N SER A 213 3.12 -1.66 -18.16
CA SER A 213 2.95 -0.94 -16.90
C SER A 213 2.68 -1.88 -15.73
N PHE A 214 2.09 -3.04 -15.99
CA PHE A 214 1.73 -4.04 -14.98
C PHE A 214 2.84 -5.05 -14.68
N GLU A 215 3.97 -5.00 -15.40
CA GLU A 215 5.12 -5.88 -15.14
C GLU A 215 5.70 -5.68 -13.73
N SER A 216 5.55 -4.48 -13.15
CA SER A 216 5.93 -4.19 -11.76
C SER A 216 4.90 -4.66 -10.72
N ILE A 217 3.63 -4.81 -11.10
CA ILE A 217 2.54 -5.26 -10.21
C ILE A 217 2.45 -6.79 -10.20
N PHE A 218 2.67 -7.41 -11.36
CA PHE A 218 2.74 -8.83 -11.57
C PHE A 218 4.15 -9.25 -12.00
N PRO A 219 5.15 -9.15 -11.11
CA PRO A 219 6.55 -9.43 -11.42
C PRO A 219 6.75 -10.87 -11.90
N LYS A 220 7.30 -11.01 -13.11
CA LYS A 220 7.70 -12.29 -13.74
C LYS A 220 9.23 -12.49 -13.74
N ASP A 221 9.96 -11.57 -13.13
CA ASP A 221 11.42 -11.49 -13.05
C ASP A 221 12.02 -12.62 -12.20
N HIS A 222 11.53 -12.82 -10.98
CA HIS A 222 12.10 -13.73 -10.00
C HIS A 222 11.00 -14.51 -9.25
N PRO A 223 11.13 -15.84 -9.08
CA PRO A 223 10.09 -16.67 -8.48
C PRO A 223 9.66 -16.25 -7.07
N LYS A 224 10.56 -15.63 -6.29
CA LYS A 224 10.21 -15.06 -4.99
C LYS A 224 9.28 -13.84 -5.10
N ASN A 225 9.51 -12.97 -6.07
CA ASN A 225 8.71 -11.77 -6.30
C ASN A 225 7.33 -12.15 -6.84
N THR A 226 7.30 -13.09 -7.78
CA THR A 226 6.06 -13.68 -8.32
C THR A 226 5.21 -14.32 -7.22
N ARG A 227 5.82 -15.13 -6.33
CA ARG A 227 5.13 -15.74 -5.19
C ARG A 227 4.65 -14.69 -4.18
N PHE A 228 5.45 -13.66 -3.92
CA PHE A 228 5.06 -12.56 -3.05
C PHE A 228 3.82 -11.83 -3.60
N SER A 229 3.79 -11.51 -4.89
CA SER A 229 2.65 -10.89 -5.56
C SER A 229 1.41 -11.79 -5.49
N ILE A 230 1.54 -13.08 -5.81
CA ILE A 230 0.42 -14.05 -5.66
C ILE A 230 -0.10 -14.10 -4.24
N ASN A 231 0.77 -14.23 -3.24
CA ASN A 231 0.36 -14.32 -1.85
C ASN A 231 -0.29 -13.01 -1.37
N PHE A 232 0.24 -11.86 -1.78
CA PHE A 232 -0.32 -10.56 -1.48
C PHE A 232 -1.75 -10.44 -2.02
N PHE A 233 -1.96 -10.67 -3.32
CA PHE A 233 -3.28 -10.55 -3.94
C PHE A 233 -4.27 -11.62 -3.47
N THR A 234 -3.80 -12.83 -3.17
CA THR A 234 -4.64 -13.89 -2.59
C THR A 234 -5.06 -13.55 -1.15
N SER A 235 -4.17 -12.95 -0.36
CA SER A 235 -4.46 -12.56 1.03
C SER A 235 -5.47 -11.40 1.16
N ILE A 236 -5.65 -10.62 0.10
CA ILE A 236 -6.61 -9.51 0.05
C ILE A 236 -7.90 -9.87 -0.72
N GLY A 237 -8.12 -11.15 -1.04
CA GLY A 237 -9.32 -11.62 -1.74
C GLY A 237 -9.31 -11.41 -3.26
N LEU A 238 -8.22 -10.89 -3.83
CA LEU A 238 -8.03 -10.66 -5.26
C LEU A 238 -7.21 -11.79 -5.92
N GLY A 239 -7.41 -13.04 -5.49
CA GLY A 239 -6.62 -14.17 -6.01
C GLY A 239 -6.75 -14.37 -7.52
N GLY A 240 -7.93 -14.10 -8.09
CA GLY A 240 -8.22 -14.35 -9.51
C GLY A 240 -7.48 -13.46 -10.51
N ILE A 241 -6.94 -12.30 -10.09
CA ILE A 241 -6.10 -11.45 -10.97
C ILE A 241 -4.66 -11.95 -11.06
N THR A 242 -4.29 -12.96 -10.26
CA THR A 242 -2.95 -13.58 -10.29
C THR A 242 -2.90 -14.91 -11.02
N GLU A 243 -3.97 -15.30 -11.72
CA GLU A 243 -4.05 -16.54 -12.51
C GLU A 243 -2.85 -16.68 -13.46
N SER A 244 -2.52 -15.61 -14.20
CA SER A 244 -1.41 -15.56 -15.14
C SER A 244 -0.03 -15.76 -14.48
N LEU A 245 0.15 -15.27 -13.24
CA LEU A 245 1.37 -15.49 -12.46
C LEU A 245 1.47 -16.92 -11.91
N ARG A 246 0.34 -17.51 -11.53
CA ARG A 246 0.27 -18.91 -11.08
C ARG A 246 0.60 -19.86 -12.23
N GLU A 247 0.07 -19.60 -13.42
CA GLU A 247 0.43 -20.33 -14.64
C GLU A 247 1.90 -20.13 -15.03
N TYR A 248 2.43 -18.91 -14.92
CA TYR A 248 3.85 -18.63 -15.14
C TYR A 248 4.75 -19.44 -14.20
N LEU A 249 4.45 -19.49 -12.90
CA LEU A 249 5.18 -20.32 -11.94
C LEU A 249 5.06 -21.83 -12.24
N LYS A 250 3.93 -22.27 -12.76
CA LYS A 250 3.68 -23.68 -13.14
C LYS A 250 4.47 -24.08 -14.40
N ASN A 251 4.66 -23.15 -15.33
CA ASN A 251 5.41 -23.34 -16.58
C ASN A 251 6.91 -23.00 -16.47
N MET A 252 7.33 -22.34 -15.38
CA MET A 252 8.72 -21.92 -15.15
C MET A 252 9.75 -23.06 -15.25
N PRO A 253 9.52 -24.29 -14.73
CA PRO A 253 10.46 -25.40 -14.91
C PRO A 253 10.66 -25.82 -16.38
N ARG A 254 9.63 -25.64 -17.23
CA ARG A 254 9.70 -25.95 -18.67
C ARG A 254 10.42 -24.86 -19.47
N LEU A 255 10.23 -23.59 -19.10
CA LEU A 255 10.91 -22.44 -19.73
C LEU A 255 12.42 -22.40 -19.45
N ILE A 256 12.84 -22.76 -18.23
CA ILE A 256 14.27 -22.87 -17.87
C ILE A 256 14.96 -23.99 -18.67
N MET A 257 14.29 -25.13 -18.88
CA MET A 257 14.77 -26.24 -19.69
C MET A 257 14.84 -25.89 -21.19
N GLN A 258 14.03 -24.93 -21.66
CA GLN A 258 14.02 -24.46 -23.05
C GLN A 258 15.08 -23.37 -23.31
N GLN A 259 15.42 -22.55 -22.30
CA GLN A 259 16.54 -21.59 -22.36
C GLN A 259 17.93 -22.27 -22.21
N GLN A 260 18.00 -23.49 -21.67
CA GLN A 260 19.24 -24.25 -21.52
C GLN A 260 19.52 -25.26 -22.66
N LYS A 261 19.01 -25.05 -23.88
CA LYS A 261 19.46 -25.84 -25.05
C LYS A 261 20.72 -25.20 -25.64
N PRO A 262 21.93 -25.80 -25.52
CA PRO A 262 23.07 -25.38 -26.32
C PRO A 262 22.91 -25.96 -27.73
N ALA A 263 23.29 -25.16 -28.72
CA ALA A 263 23.50 -25.65 -30.07
C ALA A 263 24.79 -26.48 -30.13
N SER A 264 24.69 -27.82 -30.19
CA SER A 264 25.72 -28.68 -30.82
C SER A 264 25.33 -30.18 -30.85
N SER A 265 25.29 -30.70 -32.08
CA SER A 265 25.64 -32.05 -32.58
C SER A 265 24.91 -33.32 -32.10
N GLU A 266 24.50 -34.07 -33.13
CA GLU A 266 24.03 -35.45 -33.19
C GLU A 266 24.98 -36.47 -32.55
N SER A 267 24.41 -37.44 -31.83
CA SER A 267 24.83 -38.85 -31.89
C SER A 267 23.77 -39.72 -31.21
N GLU A 268 23.27 -40.70 -31.95
CA GLU A 268 22.36 -41.73 -31.46
C GLU A 268 23.06 -42.71 -30.51
N SER A 269 22.37 -43.16 -29.47
CA SER A 269 22.46 -44.55 -29.03
C SER A 269 21.16 -44.98 -28.36
N SER A 270 20.50 -45.97 -28.97
CA SER A 270 19.40 -46.74 -28.39
C SER A 270 19.89 -47.66 -27.28
N GLY A 271 19.20 -47.65 -26.13
CA GLY A 271 19.39 -48.61 -25.05
C GLY A 271 18.11 -48.69 -24.23
N SER A 272 17.57 -49.90 -24.10
CA SER A 272 16.19 -50.21 -23.80
C SER A 272 15.94 -50.72 -22.37
N GLU A 273 14.67 -50.66 -21.97
CA GLU A 273 13.94 -51.45 -20.96
C GLU A 273 14.13 -51.24 -19.44
N SER A 274 12.95 -51.09 -18.81
CA SER A 274 12.45 -51.79 -17.61
C SER A 274 12.48 -51.12 -16.22
N GLY A 275 11.35 -51.24 -15.53
CA GLY A 275 11.29 -51.43 -14.08
C GLY A 275 10.38 -50.47 -13.31
N SER A 276 9.37 -51.04 -12.66
CA SER A 276 8.44 -50.56 -11.63
C SER A 276 9.10 -49.71 -10.51
N GLU A 277 8.43 -48.93 -9.65
CA GLU A 277 7.46 -49.35 -8.62
C GLU A 277 6.58 -48.18 -8.13
N SER A 278 5.38 -48.56 -7.70
CA SER A 278 4.34 -47.78 -7.01
C SER A 278 4.71 -47.24 -5.63
N SER A 279 4.09 -46.13 -5.19
CA SER A 279 3.10 -46.17 -4.10
C SER A 279 2.49 -44.81 -3.73
N SER A 280 1.18 -44.91 -3.54
CA SER A 280 0.20 -44.11 -2.80
C SER A 280 0.67 -43.21 -1.65
N GLY A 281 -0.06 -42.11 -1.47
CA GLY A 281 -0.16 -41.39 -0.20
C GLY A 281 -1.22 -40.30 -0.25
N SER A 282 -2.49 -40.69 -0.15
CA SER A 282 -3.56 -39.76 0.25
C SER A 282 -3.43 -39.48 1.74
N SER A 283 -3.43 -38.20 2.12
CA SER A 283 -3.63 -37.79 3.51
C SER A 283 -4.69 -36.71 3.53
N SER A 284 -5.88 -37.10 3.97
CA SER A 284 -6.93 -36.21 4.42
C SER A 284 -6.79 -35.96 5.93
N GLU A 285 -7.63 -35.05 6.43
CA GLU A 285 -7.92 -34.76 7.84
C GLU A 285 -6.90 -33.87 8.56
N SER A 286 -7.25 -32.94 9.45
CA SER A 286 -8.50 -32.28 9.86
C SER A 286 -8.10 -31.25 10.92
N GLU A 287 -8.87 -30.18 11.00
CA GLU A 287 -8.80 -29.14 12.05
C GLU A 287 -9.21 -29.71 13.42
N SER A 288 -8.58 -29.25 14.49
CA SER A 288 -9.17 -29.30 15.84
C SER A 288 -8.58 -28.21 16.73
N GLU A 289 -9.42 -27.24 17.08
CA GLU A 289 -9.27 -26.42 18.28
C GLU A 289 -9.50 -27.29 19.53
N LEU A 290 -8.92 -26.88 20.68
CA LEU A 290 -9.63 -26.70 21.95
C LEU A 290 -8.65 -26.32 23.07
N GLU A 291 -9.11 -25.38 23.90
CA GLU A 291 -8.45 -24.87 25.09
C GLU A 291 -8.36 -25.88 26.25
N SER A 292 -7.40 -25.66 27.17
CA SER A 292 -7.63 -25.99 28.58
C SER A 292 -6.85 -25.07 29.52
N SER A 293 -7.60 -24.41 30.40
CA SER A 293 -7.15 -23.77 31.64
C SER A 293 -6.68 -24.79 32.69
N SER A 294 -5.66 -24.44 33.49
CA SER A 294 -5.75 -24.14 34.93
C SER A 294 -4.48 -24.49 35.73
N ASP A 295 -4.11 -23.51 36.56
CA ASP A 295 -3.38 -23.52 37.84
C ASP A 295 -2.26 -24.54 38.11
N GLU A 296 -1.09 -24.00 38.45
CA GLU A 296 -0.38 -24.45 39.66
C GLU A 296 0.44 -23.30 40.26
N SER A 297 0.18 -23.11 41.54
CA SER A 297 0.78 -22.17 42.49
C SER A 297 2.28 -22.36 42.66
N ASP A 298 3.04 -21.27 42.78
CA ASP A 298 4.24 -21.32 43.60
C ASP A 298 4.51 -20.03 44.41
N ARG A 299 4.48 -20.22 45.73
CA ARG A 299 4.80 -19.23 46.75
C ARG A 299 6.28 -19.37 47.09
N ARG A 300 7.07 -18.30 47.03
CA ARG A 300 8.14 -18.01 48.03
C ARG A 300 8.79 -16.62 47.86
N ARG A 301 8.43 -15.73 48.79
CA ARG A 301 9.33 -15.03 49.74
C ARG A 301 10.43 -14.10 49.19
N SER A 302 10.23 -12.79 49.34
CA SER A 302 11.18 -11.92 50.09
C SER A 302 10.61 -10.54 50.43
N LYS A 303 10.51 -10.27 51.74
CA LYS A 303 10.90 -9.06 52.51
C LYS A 303 10.87 -7.71 51.73
N ARG A 304 10.30 -6.60 52.23
CA ARG A 304 10.64 -5.97 53.51
C ARG A 304 9.90 -4.61 53.66
N ARG A 305 9.13 -4.47 54.75
CA ARG A 305 8.94 -3.30 55.63
C ARG A 305 8.96 -1.87 55.04
N LYS A 306 7.88 -1.12 55.30
CA LYS A 306 7.95 0.15 56.04
C LYS A 306 6.63 0.45 56.79
N ARG A 307 6.72 0.47 58.13
CA ARG A 307 6.00 1.40 59.02
C ARG A 307 6.43 2.81 58.59
N THR A 308 5.63 3.87 58.65
CA THR A 308 4.59 4.34 59.57
C THR A 308 3.99 5.57 58.89
#